data_AF-A0A3M1YLM5-F1
#
_entry.id   AF-A0A3M1YLM5-F1
#
_cell.length_a   1.000
_cell.length_b   1.000
_cell.length_c   1.000
_cell.angle_alpha   90.00
_cell.angle_beta   90.00
_cell.angle_gamma   90.00
#
_symmetry.space_group_name_H-M   'P 1'
#
loop_
_entity.id
_entity.type
_entity.pdbx_description
1 polymer ?
#
loop_
_entity_poly.entity_id
_entity_poly.type
_entity_poly.pdbx_seq_one_letter_code
_entity_poly.pdbx_strand_id
1 'polypeptide(L)'
;MKPLKKVKELLDKLSECDNPNEDIEFELRRQAKFSRAYRINCTGDVCAGDEIVFVRRRWGAYRLNGKTPFLCYQIVEGKVVKESYGRQMQQHTFTIETKDGMLRIKGRNLYAIGVWRRPWKDENARKKVLEEKHARGDKARMARLRRIAAKINDDFDVYI
;
A
#
# COMPACT_ATOMS: atom_id res chain seq x y z
N MET A 1 -10.48 15.12 7.81
CA MET A 1 -10.46 14.24 9.02
C MET A 1 -9.44 14.78 10.05
N LYS A 2 -9.64 14.57 11.36
CA LYS A 2 -8.70 14.97 12.44
C LYS A 2 -7.97 13.74 13.02
N PRO A 3 -6.63 13.64 12.96
CA PRO A 3 -5.89 12.51 13.53
C PRO A 3 -5.98 12.44 15.05
N LEU A 4 -5.68 11.27 15.63
CA LEU A 4 -5.47 11.14 17.08
C LEU A 4 -4.22 11.91 17.52
N LYS A 5 -4.16 12.34 18.78
CA LYS A 5 -3.05 13.15 19.32
C LYS A 5 -1.69 12.53 19.00
N LYS A 6 -1.50 11.24 19.33
CA LYS A 6 -0.25 10.52 19.08
C LYS A 6 0.11 10.43 17.59
N VAL A 7 -0.88 10.21 16.73
CA VAL A 7 -0.69 10.16 15.28
C VAL A 7 -0.31 11.54 14.76
N LYS A 8 -0.95 12.59 15.25
CA LYS A 8 -0.64 13.98 14.89
C LYS A 8 0.81 14.32 15.26
N GLU A 9 1.25 14.01 16.47
CA GLU A 9 2.63 14.23 16.91
C GLU A 9 3.65 13.55 15.98
N LEU A 10 3.37 12.32 15.51
CA LEU A 10 4.24 11.64 14.55
C LEU A 10 4.21 12.31 13.17
N LEU A 11 3.05 12.74 12.70
CA LEU A 11 2.91 13.45 11.43
C LEU A 11 3.62 14.82 11.43
N ASP A 12 3.54 15.53 12.55
CA ASP A 12 4.21 16.81 12.75
C ASP A 12 5.73 16.61 12.65
N LYS A 13 6.30 15.59 13.33
CA LYS A 13 7.72 15.22 13.17
C LYS A 13 8.10 14.82 11.74
N LEU A 14 7.24 14.08 11.04
CA LEU A 14 7.48 13.73 9.63
C LEU A 14 7.51 14.98 8.74
N SER A 15 6.73 16.01 9.06
CA SER A 15 6.69 17.25 8.27
C SER A 15 7.96 18.10 8.37
N GLU A 16 8.74 17.90 9.43
CA GLU A 16 10.03 18.55 9.68
C GLU A 16 11.21 17.82 9.00
N CYS A 17 10.96 16.64 8.42
CA CYS A 17 12.02 15.82 7.83
C CYS A 17 12.29 16.21 6.37
N ASP A 18 13.54 16.56 6.06
CA ASP A 18 14.01 16.81 4.68
C ASP A 18 14.30 15.51 3.90
N ASN A 19 14.29 14.36 4.58
CA ASN A 19 14.52 13.03 4.01
C ASN A 19 13.57 12.00 4.64
N PRO A 20 13.36 10.84 3.99
CA PRO A 20 12.55 9.78 4.59
C PRO A 20 13.13 9.33 5.93
N ASN A 21 12.30 9.30 6.97
CA ASN A 21 12.66 8.86 8.31
C ASN A 21 11.99 7.52 8.63
N GLU A 22 12.76 6.43 8.56
CA GLU A 22 12.21 5.08 8.70
C GLU A 22 11.73 4.77 10.13
N ASP A 23 12.35 5.37 11.15
CA ASP A 23 11.96 5.15 12.54
C ASP A 23 10.58 5.74 12.84
N ILE A 24 10.34 6.99 12.43
CA ILE A 24 9.04 7.63 12.62
C ILE A 24 7.98 6.94 11.76
N GLU A 25 8.32 6.54 10.52
CA GLU A 25 7.42 5.77 9.68
C GLU A 25 7.04 4.43 10.32
N PHE A 26 8.00 3.75 10.95
CA PHE A 26 7.79 2.50 11.67
C PHE A 26 6.90 2.71 12.90
N GLU A 27 7.14 3.76 13.70
CA GLU A 27 6.27 4.11 14.82
C GLU A 27 4.84 4.43 14.38
N LEU A 28 4.70 5.13 13.25
CA LEU A 28 3.41 5.45 12.68
C LEU A 28 2.68 4.19 12.19
N ARG A 29 3.39 3.26 11.53
CA ARG A 29 2.84 1.97 11.09
C ARG A 29 2.20 1.18 12.22
N ARG A 30 2.78 1.24 13.43
CA ARG A 30 2.33 0.48 14.61
C ARG A 30 1.07 1.04 15.26
N GLN A 31 0.62 2.22 14.85
CA GLN A 31 -0.61 2.78 15.41
C GLN A 31 -1.80 1.91 15.01
N ALA A 32 -2.62 1.52 16.00
CA ALA A 32 -3.82 0.73 15.73
C ALA A 32 -4.91 1.55 15.02
N LYS A 33 -4.95 2.86 15.29
CA LYS A 33 -5.95 3.81 14.81
C LYS A 33 -5.27 5.07 14.32
N PHE A 34 -5.75 5.63 13.21
CA PHE A 34 -5.28 6.90 12.69
C PHE A 34 -6.10 8.08 13.23
N SER A 35 -7.43 7.90 13.28
CA SER A 35 -8.39 8.90 13.75
C SER A 35 -9.63 8.23 14.37
N ARG A 36 -10.60 9.03 14.81
CA ARG A 36 -11.91 8.51 15.25
C ARG A 36 -12.72 7.86 14.11
N ALA A 37 -12.45 8.15 12.84
CA ALA A 37 -13.12 7.49 11.71
C ALA A 37 -12.33 6.26 11.22
N TYR A 38 -11.01 6.40 11.17
CA TYR A 38 -10.09 5.38 10.67
C TYR A 38 -9.51 4.55 11.83
N ARG A 39 -10.29 3.54 12.23
CA ARG A 39 -10.13 2.81 13.50
C ARG A 39 -9.44 1.46 13.37
N ILE A 40 -9.15 1.01 12.15
CA ILE A 40 -8.62 -0.34 11.90
C ILE A 40 -7.37 -0.20 11.05
N ASN A 41 -6.23 -0.60 11.59
CA ASN A 41 -5.02 -0.79 10.79
C ASN A 41 -5.21 -2.01 9.90
N CYS A 42 -5.09 -1.81 8.59
CA CYS A 42 -5.30 -2.83 7.57
C CYS A 42 -4.11 -2.92 6.62
N THR A 43 -2.92 -2.53 7.10
CA THR A 43 -1.68 -2.59 6.32
C THR A 43 -1.43 -4.03 5.86
N GLY A 44 -1.35 -4.25 4.54
CA GLY A 44 -1.28 -5.59 3.92
C GLY A 44 -2.62 -6.11 3.40
N ASP A 45 -3.72 -5.74 4.06
CA ASP A 45 -5.05 -6.33 3.89
C ASP A 45 -6.10 -5.36 3.31
N VAL A 46 -5.65 -4.33 2.60
CA VAL A 46 -6.56 -3.43 1.86
C VAL A 46 -7.22 -4.20 0.72
N CYS A 47 -8.52 -3.98 0.53
CA CYS A 47 -9.33 -4.59 -0.54
C CYS A 47 -10.25 -3.56 -1.20
N ALA A 48 -10.84 -3.92 -2.34
CA ALA A 48 -11.80 -3.06 -3.03
C ALA A 48 -13.01 -2.79 -2.12
N GLY A 49 -13.49 -1.55 -2.13
CA GLY A 49 -14.56 -1.05 -1.26
C GLY A 49 -14.07 -0.41 0.05
N ASP A 50 -12.82 -0.64 0.48
CA ASP A 50 -12.29 -0.01 1.68
C ASP A 50 -12.23 1.52 1.53
N GLU A 51 -12.81 2.25 2.49
CA GLU A 51 -12.53 3.66 2.71
C GLU A 51 -11.28 3.77 3.60
N ILE A 52 -10.19 4.30 3.06
CA ILE A 52 -8.86 4.30 3.69
C ILE A 52 -8.28 5.69 3.88
N VAL A 53 -7.36 5.76 4.85
CA VAL A 53 -6.37 6.83 5.00
C VAL A 53 -4.99 6.21 5.09
N PHE A 54 -4.01 6.80 4.42
CA PHE A 54 -2.62 6.37 4.48
C PHE A 54 -1.67 7.55 4.31
N VAL A 55 -0.43 7.34 4.73
CA VAL A 55 0.66 8.29 4.52
C VAL A 55 1.55 7.76 3.42
N ARG A 56 1.93 8.61 2.46
CA ARG A 56 2.88 8.28 1.40
C ARG A 56 4.00 9.29 1.33
N ARG A 57 5.17 8.82 0.90
CA ARG A 57 6.28 9.67 0.46
C ARG A 57 5.94 10.28 -0.91
N ARG A 58 6.08 11.60 -1.05
CA ARG A 58 6.08 12.31 -2.32
C ARG A 58 7.51 12.49 -2.77
N TRP A 59 7.74 12.17 -4.04
CA TRP A 59 9.02 12.27 -4.70
C TRP A 59 8.92 13.28 -5.84
N GLY A 60 10.02 13.97 -6.14
CA GLY A 60 10.11 14.93 -7.23
C GLY A 60 9.86 14.29 -8.60
N ALA A 61 9.62 15.12 -9.61
CA ALA A 61 9.53 14.62 -10.99
C ALA A 61 10.92 14.44 -11.62
N TYR A 62 11.87 15.31 -11.26
CA TYR A 62 13.21 15.33 -11.85
C TYR A 62 14.21 14.51 -11.03
N ARG A 63 15.22 13.93 -11.71
CA ARG A 63 16.32 13.24 -11.03
C ARG A 63 17.46 14.22 -10.78
N LEU A 64 17.79 14.45 -9.52
CA LEU A 64 19.00 15.16 -9.10
C LEU A 64 20.07 14.11 -8.79
N ASN A 65 21.22 14.17 -9.47
CA ASN A 65 22.33 13.22 -9.29
C ASN A 65 21.91 11.74 -9.40
N GLY A 66 21.06 11.44 -10.38
CA GLY A 66 20.54 10.08 -10.61
C GLY A 66 19.46 9.61 -9.62
N LYS A 67 19.13 10.40 -8.59
CA LYS A 67 18.12 10.10 -7.58
C LYS A 67 16.93 11.04 -7.70
N THR A 68 15.72 10.52 -7.49
CA THR A 68 14.54 11.38 -7.36
C THR A 68 14.52 11.96 -5.95
N PRO A 69 14.48 13.30 -5.76
CA PRO A 69 14.50 13.89 -4.44
C PRO A 69 13.20 13.59 -3.69
N PHE A 70 13.31 13.36 -2.39
CA PHE A 70 12.17 13.36 -1.50
C PHE A 70 11.61 14.79 -1.42
N LEU A 71 10.29 14.94 -1.46
CA LEU A 71 9.64 16.24 -1.35
C LEU A 71 8.98 16.42 0.01
N CYS A 72 8.10 15.50 0.38
CA CYS A 72 7.33 15.58 1.61
C CYS A 72 6.59 14.27 1.88
N TYR A 73 6.00 14.19 3.07
CA TYR A 73 4.94 13.24 3.36
C TYR A 73 3.58 13.81 2.96
N GLN A 74 2.71 12.95 2.45
CA GLN A 74 1.33 13.31 2.12
C GLN A 74 0.36 12.32 2.75
N ILE A 75 -0.65 12.85 3.44
CA ILE A 75 -1.80 12.08 3.91
C ILE A 75 -2.82 12.01 2.78
N VAL A 76 -3.29 10.82 2.46
CA VAL A 76 -4.27 10.57 1.40
C VAL A 76 -5.47 9.86 2.01
N GLU A 77 -6.66 10.42 1.78
CA GLU A 77 -7.97 9.84 2.11
C GLU A 77 -8.67 9.46 0.81
N GLY A 78 -9.29 8.28 0.76
CA GLY A 78 -10.02 7.85 -0.44
C GLY A 78 -10.65 6.46 -0.33
N LYS A 79 -11.40 6.07 -1.35
CA LYS A 79 -12.06 4.77 -1.47
C LYS A 79 -11.34 3.91 -2.49
N VAL A 80 -11.04 2.67 -2.13
CA VAL A 80 -10.44 1.71 -3.07
C VAL A 80 -11.51 1.24 -4.04
N VAL A 81 -11.39 1.61 -5.31
CA VAL A 81 -12.35 1.22 -6.36
C VAL A 81 -11.97 -0.11 -6.98
N LYS A 82 -10.68 -0.33 -7.20
CA LYS A 82 -10.16 -1.52 -7.89
C LYS A 82 -8.78 -1.89 -7.38
N GLU A 83 -8.48 -3.19 -7.39
CA GLU A 83 -7.14 -3.71 -7.28
C GLU A 83 -6.84 -4.70 -8.41
N SER A 84 -5.56 -4.90 -8.72
CA SER A 84 -5.11 -5.87 -9.72
C SER A 84 -3.72 -6.41 -9.40
N TYR A 85 -3.50 -7.68 -9.76
CA TYR A 85 -2.19 -8.33 -9.73
C TYR A 85 -1.61 -8.40 -11.15
N GLY A 86 -0.50 -7.70 -11.39
CA GLY A 86 0.18 -7.75 -12.68
C GLY A 86 0.70 -9.16 -13.02
N ARG A 87 0.29 -9.70 -14.19
CA ARG A 87 0.54 -11.09 -14.63
C ARG A 87 2.03 -11.47 -14.68
N GLN A 88 2.90 -10.55 -15.11
CA GLN A 88 4.33 -10.84 -15.27
C GLN A 88 5.12 -10.67 -13.97
N MET A 89 5.01 -9.49 -13.33
CA MET A 89 5.88 -9.04 -12.23
C MET A 89 5.23 -9.12 -10.83
N GLN A 90 3.99 -9.63 -10.72
CA GLN A 90 3.21 -9.65 -9.47
C GLN A 90 3.07 -8.27 -8.80
N GLN A 91 3.03 -7.22 -9.61
CA GLN A 91 2.81 -5.89 -9.09
C GLN A 91 1.34 -5.74 -8.69
N HIS A 92 1.08 -5.83 -7.39
CA HIS A 92 -0.22 -5.50 -6.84
C HIS A 92 -0.43 -3.98 -6.94
N THR A 93 -1.50 -3.55 -7.59
CA THR A 93 -1.80 -2.13 -7.85
C THR A 93 -3.23 -1.81 -7.47
N PHE A 94 -3.42 -0.68 -6.81
CA PHE A 94 -4.71 -0.16 -6.38
C PHE A 94 -5.08 1.08 -7.18
N THR A 95 -6.38 1.24 -7.41
CA THR A 95 -7.01 2.48 -7.88
C THR A 95 -7.88 3.01 -6.75
N ILE A 96 -7.57 4.21 -6.29
CA ILE A 96 -8.20 4.85 -5.14
C ILE A 96 -8.85 6.13 -5.66
N GLU A 97 -10.16 6.25 -5.45
CA GLU A 97 -10.89 7.49 -5.67
C GLU A 97 -10.63 8.41 -4.47
N THR A 98 -9.98 9.54 -4.71
CA THR A 98 -9.72 10.56 -3.70
C THR A 98 -10.51 11.83 -4.03
N LYS A 99 -10.51 12.79 -3.11
CA LYS A 99 -11.09 14.13 -3.35
C LYS A 99 -10.47 14.85 -4.56
N ASP A 100 -9.22 14.52 -4.91
CA ASP A 100 -8.46 15.17 -5.97
C ASP A 100 -8.47 14.34 -7.28
N GLY A 101 -9.26 13.25 -7.31
CA GLY A 101 -9.43 12.37 -8.48
C GLY A 101 -8.94 10.94 -8.28
N MET A 102 -8.68 10.25 -9.40
CA MET A 102 -8.26 8.84 -9.39
C MET A 102 -6.76 8.70 -9.16
N LEU A 103 -6.39 8.03 -8.07
CA LEU A 103 -5.01 7.73 -7.71
C LEU A 103 -4.68 6.25 -7.95
N ARG A 104 -3.71 5.98 -8.83
CA ARG A 104 -3.12 4.65 -9.01
C ARG A 104 -1.84 4.49 -8.19
N ILE A 105 -1.76 3.45 -7.37
CA ILE A 105 -0.61 3.21 -6.48
C ILE A 105 -0.25 1.73 -6.36
N LYS A 106 1.05 1.42 -6.31
CA LYS A 106 1.55 0.04 -6.08
C LYS A 106 1.37 -0.33 -4.60
N GLY A 107 1.01 -1.58 -4.32
CA GLY A 107 0.78 -2.08 -2.96
C GLY A 107 1.97 -1.85 -2.03
N ARG A 108 3.19 -2.11 -2.50
CA ARG A 108 4.42 -1.83 -1.73
C ARG A 108 4.57 -0.36 -1.32
N ASN A 109 4.04 0.57 -2.11
CA ASN A 109 4.06 2.01 -1.81
C ASN A 109 2.87 2.41 -0.93
N LEU A 110 1.70 1.78 -1.14
CA LEU A 110 0.52 1.98 -0.31
C LEU A 110 0.78 1.56 1.15
N TYR A 111 1.40 0.39 1.33
CA TYR A 111 1.72 -0.17 2.64
C TYR A 111 3.02 0.33 3.26
N ALA A 112 3.74 1.22 2.57
CA ALA A 112 5.10 1.63 2.94
C ALA A 112 5.19 2.31 4.31
N ILE A 113 4.13 2.93 4.80
CA ILE A 113 4.12 3.56 6.13
C ILE A 113 3.01 2.91 6.95
N GLY A 114 1.75 3.12 6.58
CA GLY A 114 0.64 2.41 7.19
C GLY A 114 -0.67 2.81 6.52
N VAL A 115 -1.65 1.91 6.58
CA VAL A 115 -2.98 2.13 6.02
C VAL A 115 -4.04 1.79 7.05
N TRP A 116 -4.96 2.72 7.27
CA TRP A 116 -6.09 2.54 8.16
C TRP A 116 -7.38 2.69 7.39
N ARG A 117 -8.38 1.88 7.75
CA ARG A 117 -9.69 1.91 7.12
C ARG A 117 -10.78 2.31 8.09
N ARG A 118 -11.91 2.76 7.54
CA ARG A 118 -13.18 2.78 8.25
C ARG A 118 -13.73 1.36 8.36
N PRO A 119 -14.49 1.05 9.43
CA PRO A 119 -15.30 -0.15 9.46
C PRO A 119 -16.30 -0.16 8.30
N TRP A 120 -16.52 -1.32 7.71
CA TRP A 120 -17.63 -1.50 6.77
C TRP A 120 -18.95 -1.53 7.54
N LYS A 121 -20.05 -1.24 6.84
CA LYS A 121 -21.39 -1.49 7.40
C LYS A 121 -21.59 -2.97 7.71
N ASP A 122 -21.03 -3.84 6.86
CA ASP A 122 -20.99 -5.29 7.05
C ASP A 122 -19.54 -5.78 6.89
N GLU A 123 -18.92 -6.19 8.00
CA GLU A 123 -17.56 -6.74 8.02
C GLU A 123 -17.49 -8.17 7.44
N ASN A 124 -18.60 -8.92 7.43
CA ASN A 124 -18.62 -10.23 6.78
C ASN A 124 -18.58 -10.09 5.25
N ALA A 125 -19.30 -9.10 4.69
CA ALA A 125 -19.16 -8.74 3.29
C ALA A 125 -17.72 -8.38 2.94
N ARG A 126 -17.06 -7.57 3.79
CA ARG A 126 -15.64 -7.25 3.61
C ARG A 126 -14.76 -8.49 3.62
N LYS A 127 -14.99 -9.41 4.57
CA LYS A 127 -14.21 -10.64 4.71
C LYS A 127 -14.24 -11.46 3.41
N LYS A 128 -15.42 -11.62 2.80
CA LYS A 128 -15.58 -12.32 1.51
C LYS A 128 -14.77 -11.67 0.39
N VAL A 129 -14.81 -10.34 0.28
CA VAL A 129 -14.03 -9.59 -0.73
C VAL A 129 -12.52 -9.76 -0.50
N LEU A 130 -12.09 -9.75 0.75
CA LEU A 130 -10.68 -9.93 1.11
C LEU A 130 -10.19 -11.36 0.82
N GLU A 131 -11.00 -12.36 1.14
CA GLU A 131 -10.71 -13.78 0.84
C GLU A 131 -10.58 -14.01 -0.67
N GLU A 132 -11.49 -13.47 -1.48
CA GLU A 132 -11.40 -13.55 -2.94
C GLU A 132 -10.12 -12.89 -3.46
N LYS A 133 -9.77 -11.70 -2.95
CA LYS A 133 -8.51 -11.02 -3.25
C LYS A 133 -7.31 -11.91 -2.95
N HIS A 134 -7.26 -12.53 -1.77
CA HIS A 134 -6.16 -13.42 -1.40
C HIS A 134 -6.09 -14.65 -2.29
N ALA A 135 -7.21 -15.31 -2.58
CA ALA A 135 -7.26 -16.45 -3.49
C ALA A 135 -6.73 -16.09 -4.90
N ARG A 136 -7.10 -14.94 -5.45
CA ARG A 136 -6.55 -14.43 -6.72
C ARG A 136 -5.05 -14.16 -6.63
N GLY A 137 -4.62 -13.55 -5.53
CA GLY A 137 -3.21 -13.29 -5.25
C GLY A 137 -2.38 -14.57 -5.18
N ASP A 138 -2.90 -15.61 -4.52
CA ASP A 138 -2.25 -16.91 -4.35
C ASP A 138 -2.11 -17.63 -5.68
N LYS A 139 -3.16 -17.60 -6.50
CA LYS A 139 -3.13 -18.11 -7.87
C LYS A 139 -2.04 -17.41 -8.71
N ALA A 140 -1.93 -16.08 -8.60
CA ALA A 140 -0.89 -15.31 -9.28
C ALA A 140 0.52 -15.61 -8.73
N ARG A 141 0.63 -15.91 -7.43
CA ARG A 141 1.87 -16.37 -6.78
C ARG A 141 2.32 -17.72 -7.34
N MET A 142 1.46 -18.72 -7.33
CA MET A 142 1.71 -20.05 -7.88
C MET A 142 2.07 -20.01 -9.36
N ALA A 143 1.36 -19.21 -10.17
CA ALA A 143 1.64 -19.09 -11.60
C ALA A 143 3.04 -18.51 -11.90
N ARG A 144 3.57 -17.61 -11.07
CA ARG A 144 4.96 -17.14 -11.23
C ARG A 144 5.96 -18.20 -10.80
N LEU A 145 5.72 -18.88 -9.68
CA LEU A 145 6.60 -19.96 -9.21
C LEU A 145 6.78 -21.02 -10.31
N ARG A 146 5.71 -21.42 -10.98
CA ARG A 146 5.77 -22.31 -12.15
C ARG A 146 6.62 -21.74 -13.29
N ARG A 147 6.48 -20.46 -13.62
CA ARG A 147 7.30 -19.81 -14.67
C ARG A 147 8.78 -19.73 -14.30
N ILE A 148 9.10 -19.50 -13.02
CA ILE A 148 10.48 -19.47 -12.54
C ILE A 148 11.07 -20.89 -12.59
N ALA A 149 10.34 -21.88 -12.09
CA ALA A 149 10.78 -23.28 -12.12
C ALA A 149 11.02 -23.79 -13.56
N ALA A 150 10.11 -23.47 -14.49
CA ALA A 150 10.29 -23.83 -15.90
C ALA A 150 11.55 -23.22 -16.52
N LYS A 151 11.87 -21.95 -16.19
CA LYS A 151 13.11 -21.31 -16.66
C LYS A 151 14.36 -21.96 -16.07
N ILE A 152 14.34 -22.34 -14.79
CA ILE A 152 15.47 -22.99 -14.14
C ILE A 152 15.75 -24.36 -14.78
N ASN A 153 14.71 -25.13 -15.10
CA ASN A 153 14.88 -26.40 -15.78
C ASN A 153 15.42 -26.22 -17.21
N ASP A 154 14.90 -25.25 -17.96
CA ASP A 154 15.37 -24.92 -19.32
C ASP A 154 16.84 -24.49 -19.32
N ASP A 155 17.27 -23.70 -18.32
CA ASP A 155 18.67 -23.29 -18.16
C ASP A 155 19.58 -24.48 -17.75
N PHE A 156 19.07 -25.51 -17.06
CA PHE A 156 19.85 -26.69 -16.67
C PHE A 156 20.02 -27.69 -17.82
N ASP A 157 19.02 -27.84 -18.69
CA ASP A 157 19.06 -28.73 -19.88
C ASP A 157 20.00 -28.20 -20.98
N VAL A 158 20.49 -26.96 -20.89
CA VAL A 158 21.49 -26.38 -21.81
C VAL A 158 22.93 -26.76 -21.43
N TYR A 159 23.16 -27.29 -20.22
CA TYR A 159 24.49 -27.67 -19.72
C TYR A 159 24.73 -29.19 -19.63
N ILE A 160 23.88 -30.01 -20.27
CA ILE A 160 24.05 -31.48 -20.36
C ILE A 160 24.28 -31.88 -21.82
#